data_AF-A0A7X7ZVW4-F1
#
_entry.id   AF-A0A7X7ZVW4-F1
#
_cell.length_a   1.000
_cell.length_b   1.000
_cell.length_c   1.000
_cell.angle_alpha   90.00
_cell.angle_beta   90.00
_cell.angle_gamma   90.00
#
_symmetry.space_group_name_H-M   'P 1'
#
loop_
_entity.id
_entity.type
_entity.pdbx_description
1 polymer ?
#
loop_
_entity_poly.entity_id
_entity_poly.type
_entity_poly.pdbx_seq_one_letter_code
_entity_poly.pdbx_strand_id
1 'polypeptide(L)'
;MEGYRIRVSGNEARWVEQESRDASYGSFRKYLDVVFTYAGTLSLSQEMDRIDADELQPGDVFLRGGSPGHCVIVVDMAVDPETGRKVFLIAQSYMPAQDIHILKNPAKGDGDPWYPLDFGDTLVTPEWMFTADEVYRFPGGDP
;
A
#
# COMPACT_ATOMS: atom_id res chain seq x y z
N MET A 1 11.61 22.76 -11.05
CA MET A 1 10.28 22.91 -11.69
C MET A 1 10.30 24.15 -12.58
N GLU A 2 9.70 24.14 -13.77
CA GLU A 2 9.64 25.27 -14.72
C GLU A 2 8.70 26.41 -14.24
N GLY A 3 8.63 26.68 -12.94
CA GLY A 3 7.73 27.70 -12.38
C GLY A 3 6.30 27.22 -12.08
N TYR A 4 5.91 26.05 -12.58
CA TYR A 4 4.64 25.41 -12.25
C TYR A 4 4.59 24.89 -10.80
N ARG A 5 3.42 25.01 -10.19
CA ARG A 5 3.06 24.45 -8.87
C ARG A 5 1.70 23.76 -8.95
N ILE A 6 1.49 22.74 -8.13
CA ILE A 6 0.17 22.11 -7.98
C ILE A 6 -0.70 23.04 -7.15
N ARG A 7 -1.84 23.46 -7.71
CA ARG A 7 -2.92 24.13 -6.97
C ARG A 7 -4.08 23.17 -6.84
N VAL A 8 -4.47 22.89 -5.60
CA VAL A 8 -5.67 22.10 -5.28
C VAL A 8 -6.83 23.03 -4.94
N SER A 9 -8.00 22.76 -5.52
CA SER A 9 -9.25 23.49 -5.28
C SER A 9 -10.40 22.49 -5.20
N GLY A 10 -10.90 22.21 -4.01
CA GLY A 10 -11.82 21.09 -3.80
C GLY A 10 -11.13 19.77 -4.12
N ASN A 11 -11.73 18.96 -5.01
CA ASN A 11 -11.18 17.68 -5.49
C ASN A 11 -10.35 17.80 -6.78
N GLU A 12 -10.10 19.00 -7.29
CA GLU A 12 -9.32 19.20 -8.51
C GLU A 12 -7.89 19.67 -8.20
N ALA A 13 -6.92 19.00 -8.81
CA ALA A 13 -5.51 19.39 -8.79
C ALA A 13 -5.08 19.82 -10.20
N ARG A 14 -4.44 20.99 -10.32
CA ARG A 14 -3.94 21.52 -11.59
C ARG A 14 -2.56 22.15 -11.44
N TRP A 15 -1.76 22.00 -12.49
CA TRP A 15 -0.49 22.72 -12.62
C TRP A 15 -0.75 24.16 -13.04
N VAL A 16 -0.23 25.12 -12.28
CA VAL A 16 -0.33 26.54 -12.57
C VAL A 16 1.04 27.18 -12.47
N GLU A 17 1.39 27.99 -13.47
CA GLU A 17 2.61 28.80 -13.44
C GLU A 17 2.43 29.90 -12.39
N GLN A 18 3.27 29.89 -11.35
CA GLN A 18 3.13 30.81 -10.21
C GLN A 18 4.42 31.56 -9.87
N GLU A 19 5.57 30.98 -10.18
CA GLU A 19 6.87 31.55 -9.84
C GLU A 19 7.87 31.32 -10.97
N SER A 20 9.04 31.96 -10.88
CA SER A 20 10.17 31.61 -11.74
C SER A 20 10.66 30.19 -11.47
N ARG A 21 11.41 29.63 -12.42
CA ARG A 21 12.06 28.32 -12.28
C ARG A 21 12.91 28.30 -11.01
N ASP A 22 12.57 27.41 -10.09
CA ASP A 22 13.35 27.12 -8.89
C ASP A 22 13.62 25.61 -8.80
N ALA A 23 14.88 25.27 -8.56
CA ALA A 23 15.39 23.90 -8.39
C ALA A 23 16.03 23.69 -7.01
N SER A 24 15.80 24.62 -6.07
CA SER A 24 16.26 24.50 -4.70
C SER A 24 15.61 23.33 -3.97
N TYR A 25 16.30 22.80 -2.96
CA TYR A 25 15.74 21.81 -2.04
C TYR A 25 14.46 22.32 -1.37
N GLY A 26 14.36 23.62 -1.05
CA GLY A 26 13.16 24.22 -0.48
C GLY A 26 11.95 24.12 -1.40
N SER A 27 12.13 24.34 -2.72
CA SER A 27 11.08 24.15 -3.72
C SER A 27 10.68 22.68 -3.83
N PHE A 28 11.66 21.78 -3.88
CA PHE A 28 11.41 20.33 -3.88
C PHE A 28 10.62 19.87 -2.63
N ARG A 29 10.98 20.36 -1.44
CA ARG A 29 10.29 20.03 -0.19
C ARG A 29 8.84 20.49 -0.21
N LYS A 30 8.56 21.73 -0.65
CA LYS A 30 7.19 22.24 -0.80
C LYS A 30 6.35 21.40 -1.76
N TYR A 31 6.96 20.92 -2.84
CA TYR A 31 6.29 19.99 -3.75
C TYR A 31 5.94 18.67 -3.05
N LEU A 32 6.90 18.08 -2.31
CA LEU A 32 6.65 16.87 -1.54
C LEU A 32 5.58 17.07 -0.46
N ASP A 33 5.51 18.23 0.18
CA ASP A 33 4.45 18.55 1.15
C ASP A 33 3.07 18.45 0.50
N VAL A 34 2.91 18.95 -0.74
CA VAL A 34 1.66 18.80 -1.49
C VAL A 34 1.40 17.34 -1.83
N VAL A 35 2.37 16.63 -2.42
CA VAL A 35 2.20 15.21 -2.79
C VAL A 35 1.81 14.37 -1.58
N PHE A 36 2.51 14.49 -0.46
CA PHE A 36 2.24 13.71 0.74
C PHE A 36 0.97 14.15 1.49
N THR A 37 0.45 15.35 1.25
CA THR A 37 -0.86 15.76 1.79
C THR A 37 -2.01 15.01 1.12
N TYR A 38 -1.86 14.66 -0.17
CA TYR A 38 -2.94 14.05 -0.96
C TYR A 38 -2.67 12.57 -1.34
N ALA A 39 -1.48 12.06 -1.04
CA ALA A 39 -1.17 10.63 -1.12
C ALA A 39 -1.70 9.92 0.14
N GLY A 40 -2.68 9.04 -0.05
CA GLY A 40 -3.27 8.25 1.02
C GLY A 40 -3.93 6.99 0.45
N THR A 41 -4.46 6.14 1.32
CA THR A 41 -5.06 4.86 0.90
C THR A 41 -6.25 5.04 -0.05
N LEU A 42 -7.00 6.13 0.07
CA LEU A 42 -8.10 6.46 -0.84
C LEU A 42 -7.62 6.70 -2.27
N SER A 43 -6.60 7.55 -2.46
CA SER A 43 -6.03 7.79 -3.79
C SER A 43 -5.30 6.55 -4.30
N LEU A 44 -4.57 5.85 -3.44
CA LEU A 44 -3.89 4.61 -3.79
C LEU A 44 -4.86 3.54 -4.33
N SER A 45 -6.03 3.38 -3.71
CA SER A 45 -7.04 2.39 -4.16
C SER A 45 -7.68 2.70 -5.52
N GLN A 46 -7.55 3.95 -5.99
CA GLN A 46 -8.04 4.37 -7.31
C GLN A 46 -6.97 4.22 -8.41
N GLU A 47 -5.69 4.14 -8.02
CA GLU A 47 -4.54 4.08 -8.93
C GLU A 47 -3.97 2.66 -9.09
N MET A 48 -4.47 1.69 -8.32
CA MET A 48 -4.04 0.28 -8.39
C MET A 48 -5.14 -0.61 -8.95
N ASP A 49 -4.74 -1.71 -9.61
CA ASP A 49 -5.65 -2.71 -10.13
C ASP A 49 -6.00 -3.73 -9.05
N ARG A 50 -7.27 -4.11 -8.94
CA ARG A 50 -7.67 -5.25 -8.09
C ARG A 50 -7.20 -6.55 -8.70
N ILE A 51 -6.71 -7.45 -7.86
CA ILE A 51 -6.27 -8.80 -8.26
C ILE A 51 -7.01 -9.86 -7.45
N ASP A 52 -7.11 -11.06 -8.01
CA ASP A 52 -7.65 -12.21 -7.27
C ASP A 52 -6.65 -12.64 -6.20
N ALA A 53 -7.12 -12.87 -4.98
CA ALA A 53 -6.27 -13.30 -3.87
C ALA A 53 -5.53 -14.62 -4.17
N ASP A 54 -6.05 -15.47 -5.06
CA ASP A 54 -5.35 -16.70 -5.49
C ASP A 54 -4.12 -16.42 -6.39
N GLU A 55 -4.05 -15.24 -6.99
CA GLU A 55 -2.94 -14.75 -7.84
C GLU A 55 -1.92 -13.90 -7.07
N LEU A 56 -2.00 -13.91 -5.74
CA LEU A 56 -1.11 -13.14 -4.86
C LEU A 56 0.37 -13.40 -5.19
N GLN A 57 1.14 -12.32 -5.17
CA GLN A 57 2.60 -12.34 -5.30
C GLN A 57 3.25 -11.27 -4.40
N PRO A 58 4.57 -11.38 -4.11
CA PRO A 58 5.31 -10.31 -3.45
C PRO A 58 5.18 -8.98 -4.21
N GLY A 59 4.93 -7.90 -3.48
CA GLY A 59 4.64 -6.57 -4.02
C GLY A 59 3.15 -6.21 -4.05
N ASP A 60 2.25 -7.20 -3.96
CA ASP A 60 0.81 -6.95 -3.85
C ASP A 60 0.46 -6.33 -2.49
N VAL A 61 -0.63 -5.58 -2.47
CA VAL A 61 -1.04 -4.79 -1.31
C VAL A 61 -2.47 -5.15 -0.95
N PHE A 62 -2.68 -5.58 0.30
CA PHE A 62 -4.01 -5.56 0.90
C PHE A 62 -4.31 -4.12 1.31
N LEU A 63 -5.37 -3.53 0.74
CA LEU A 63 -5.63 -2.10 0.81
C LEU A 63 -7.12 -1.81 1.01
N ARG A 64 -7.43 -1.13 2.11
CA ARG A 64 -8.72 -0.47 2.28
C ARG A 64 -8.57 1.02 2.06
N GLY A 65 -9.07 1.49 0.92
CA GLY A 65 -9.13 2.92 0.62
C GLY A 65 -10.12 3.67 1.51
N GLY A 66 -9.74 4.84 2.01
CA GLY A 66 -10.64 5.71 2.77
C GLY A 66 -9.98 6.44 3.94
N SER A 67 -10.81 7.00 4.81
CA SER A 67 -10.40 7.64 6.08
C SER A 67 -11.38 7.23 7.19
N PRO A 68 -11.01 6.29 8.07
CA PRO A 68 -9.72 5.60 8.12
C PRO A 68 -9.57 4.59 6.98
N GLY A 69 -8.36 4.47 6.46
CA GLY A 69 -7.96 3.42 5.54
C GLY A 69 -6.62 2.85 5.97
N HIS A 70 -6.25 1.68 5.45
CA HIS A 70 -5.01 1.01 5.83
C HIS A 70 -4.49 0.15 4.70
N CYS A 71 -3.20 -0.15 4.75
CA CYS A 71 -2.56 -1.02 3.79
C CYS A 71 -1.44 -1.86 4.41
N VAL A 72 -1.31 -3.08 3.90
CA VAL A 72 -0.18 -3.98 4.21
C VAL A 72 0.32 -4.59 2.90
N ILE A 73 1.63 -4.76 2.77
CA ILE A 73 2.26 -5.26 1.54
C ILE A 73 2.73 -6.69 1.72
N VAL A 74 2.53 -7.53 0.72
CA VAL A 74 3.09 -8.88 0.64
C VAL A 74 4.57 -8.77 0.33
N VAL A 75 5.42 -9.34 1.16
CA VAL A 75 6.89 -9.23 1.01
C VAL A 75 7.56 -10.53 0.60
N ASP A 76 6.91 -11.66 0.86
CA ASP A 76 7.44 -12.98 0.49
C ASP A 76 6.32 -14.02 0.44
N MET A 77 6.56 -15.11 -0.30
CA MET A 77 5.68 -16.27 -0.40
C MET A 77 6.47 -17.57 -0.43
N ALA A 78 5.95 -18.59 0.24
CA ALA A 78 6.52 -19.93 0.23
C ALA A 78 5.48 -20.98 -0.15
N VAL A 79 5.94 -22.09 -0.72
CA VAL A 79 5.11 -23.23 -1.08
C VAL A 79 5.61 -24.45 -0.34
N ASP A 80 4.70 -25.14 0.36
CA ASP A 80 4.96 -26.44 0.93
C ASP A 80 5.18 -27.45 -0.22
N PRO A 81 6.37 -28.08 -0.32
CA PRO A 81 6.70 -28.96 -1.44
C PRO A 81 5.91 -30.28 -1.43
N GLU A 82 5.37 -30.70 -0.28
CA GLU A 82 4.63 -31.95 -0.14
C GLU A 82 3.13 -31.73 -0.39
N THR A 83 2.57 -30.64 0.14
CA THR A 83 1.12 -30.38 0.08
C THR A 83 0.71 -29.39 -1.01
N GLY A 84 1.67 -28.63 -1.55
CA GLY A 84 1.42 -27.54 -2.50
C GLY A 84 0.76 -26.31 -1.88
N ARG A 85 0.56 -26.29 -0.55
CA ARG A 85 -0.05 -25.16 0.15
C ARG A 85 0.87 -23.96 0.11
N LYS A 86 0.29 -22.79 -0.21
CA LYS A 86 1.00 -21.52 -0.24
C LYS A 86 0.80 -20.75 1.06
N VAL A 87 1.86 -20.11 1.51
CA VAL A 87 1.84 -19.15 2.62
C VAL A 87 2.53 -17.85 2.20
N PHE A 88 2.23 -16.75 2.86
CA PHE A 88 2.78 -15.44 2.57
C PHE A 88 3.13 -14.65 3.84
N LEU A 89 4.03 -13.68 3.69
CA LEU A 89 4.38 -12.69 4.70
C LEU A 89 3.86 -11.32 4.30
N ILE A 90 3.37 -10.58 5.27
CA ILE A 90 2.96 -9.18 5.09
C ILE A 90 3.76 -8.26 6.02
N ALA A 91 4.00 -7.05 5.53
CA ALA A 91 4.65 -5.99 6.26
C ALA A 91 3.80 -4.72 6.27
N GLN A 92 3.98 -3.90 7.30
CA GLN A 92 3.38 -2.57 7.37
C GLN A 92 4.29 -1.58 8.10
N SER A 93 3.99 -0.30 7.92
CA SER A 93 4.39 0.78 8.84
C SER A 93 3.14 1.36 9.48
N TYR A 94 3.20 1.79 10.74
CA TYR A 94 2.06 2.48 11.36
C TYR A 94 2.04 3.97 11.01
N MET A 95 0.90 4.64 11.21
CA MET A 95 0.79 6.10 11.10
C MET A 95 0.91 6.75 12.49
N PRO A 96 1.83 7.70 12.73
CA PRO A 96 2.80 8.27 11.79
C PRO A 96 3.91 7.26 11.42
N ALA A 97 4.42 7.34 10.19
CA ALA A 97 5.38 6.39 9.61
C ALA A 97 6.46 5.95 10.62
N GLN A 98 6.33 4.71 11.08
CA GLN A 98 7.31 4.02 11.93
C GLN A 98 8.22 3.12 11.09
N ASP A 99 9.07 2.35 11.75
CA ASP A 99 9.80 1.24 11.15
C ASP A 99 8.85 0.23 10.49
N ILE A 100 9.23 -0.23 9.30
CA ILE A 100 8.56 -1.32 8.61
C ILE A 100 8.84 -2.61 9.37
N HIS A 101 7.77 -3.36 9.67
CA HIS A 101 7.87 -4.63 10.39
C HIS A 101 6.96 -5.68 9.76
N ILE A 102 7.36 -6.94 9.92
CA ILE A 102 6.53 -8.10 9.55
C ILE A 102 5.41 -8.25 10.58
N LEU A 103 4.20 -8.51 10.11
CA LEU A 103 3.06 -8.76 10.98
C LEU A 103 3.01 -10.21 11.44
N LYS A 104 2.69 -10.38 12.72
CA LYS A 104 2.41 -11.69 13.31
C LYS A 104 1.04 -12.16 12.87
N ASN A 105 0.91 -13.43 12.50
CA ASN A 105 -0.39 -14.03 12.23
C ASN A 105 -1.14 -14.30 13.55
N PRO A 106 -2.24 -13.58 13.86
CA PRO A 106 -2.97 -13.76 15.13
C PRO A 106 -3.61 -15.15 15.26
N ALA A 107 -3.84 -15.86 14.15
CA ALA A 107 -4.38 -17.21 14.15
C ALA A 107 -3.32 -18.28 14.48
N LYS A 108 -2.04 -17.91 14.56
CA LYS A 108 -0.93 -18.82 14.88
C LYS A 108 -0.38 -18.52 16.28
N GLY A 109 0.06 -19.58 16.95
CA GLY A 109 0.81 -19.47 18.21
C GLY A 109 2.24 -18.97 17.99
N ASP A 110 2.93 -18.59 19.07
CA ASP A 110 4.37 -18.33 19.14
C ASP A 110 4.94 -17.23 18.22
N GLY A 111 4.08 -16.36 17.67
CA GLY A 111 4.53 -15.23 16.85
C GLY A 111 4.95 -15.61 15.43
N ASP A 112 4.49 -16.77 14.94
CA ASP A 112 4.61 -17.16 13.53
C ASP A 112 3.97 -16.08 12.62
N PRO A 113 4.74 -15.50 11.68
CA PRO A 113 4.23 -14.45 10.80
C PRO A 113 3.62 -14.97 9.50
N TRP A 114 3.63 -16.29 9.23
CA TRP A 114 3.16 -16.84 7.97
C TRP A 114 1.63 -16.96 7.93
N TYR A 115 1.03 -16.39 6.89
CA TYR A 115 -0.39 -16.47 6.59
C TYR A 115 -0.66 -17.52 5.52
N PRO A 116 -1.65 -18.42 5.67
CA PRO A 116 -2.06 -19.28 4.58
C PRO A 116 -2.71 -18.47 3.47
N LEU A 117 -2.44 -18.79 2.20
CA LEU A 117 -3.13 -18.15 1.07
C LEU A 117 -4.63 -18.41 1.10
N ASP A 118 -5.03 -19.59 1.58
CA ASP A 118 -6.42 -19.95 1.87
C ASP A 118 -6.85 -19.39 3.24
N PHE A 119 -6.95 -18.07 3.35
CA PHE A 119 -7.41 -17.36 4.56
C PHE A 119 -8.94 -17.19 4.61
N GLY A 120 -9.68 -17.73 3.63
CA GLY A 120 -11.13 -17.59 3.50
C GLY A 120 -11.55 -16.17 3.10
N ASP A 121 -12.73 -15.74 3.55
CA ASP A 121 -13.33 -14.46 3.14
C ASP A 121 -12.62 -13.23 3.73
N THR A 122 -11.87 -13.40 4.82
CA THR A 122 -11.29 -12.28 5.58
C THR A 122 -9.92 -12.63 6.12
N LEU A 123 -8.92 -11.86 5.70
CA LEU A 123 -7.58 -11.86 6.28
C LEU A 123 -7.58 -11.07 7.60
N VAL A 124 -7.27 -11.74 8.70
CA VAL A 124 -7.15 -11.11 10.02
C VAL A 124 -5.68 -10.81 10.32
N THR A 125 -5.36 -9.52 10.46
CA THR A 125 -4.03 -9.05 10.91
C THR A 125 -4.13 -8.53 12.35
N PRO A 126 -3.00 -8.22 13.03
CA PRO A 126 -3.04 -7.73 14.41
C PRO A 126 -3.92 -6.48 14.63
N GLU A 127 -4.00 -5.59 13.63
CA GLU A 127 -4.67 -4.29 13.78
C GLU A 127 -5.87 -4.12 12.85
N TRP A 128 -5.88 -4.82 11.72
CA TRP A 128 -6.85 -4.62 10.65
C TRP A 128 -7.34 -5.94 10.05
N MET A 129 -8.51 -5.88 9.40
CA MET A 129 -9.06 -6.99 8.64
C MET A 129 -9.28 -6.55 7.20
N PHE A 130 -8.95 -7.44 6.26
CA PHE A 130 -9.13 -7.22 4.83
C PHE A 130 -9.99 -8.33 4.25
N THR A 131 -10.90 -7.99 3.34
CA THR A 131 -11.64 -9.01 2.57
C THR A 131 -10.81 -9.49 1.38
N ALA A 132 -11.16 -10.66 0.82
CA ALA A 132 -10.45 -11.24 -0.31
C ALA A 132 -10.47 -10.35 -1.58
N ASP A 133 -11.40 -9.40 -1.70
CA ASP A 133 -11.46 -8.42 -2.80
C ASP A 133 -10.66 -7.14 -2.53
N GLU A 134 -10.04 -6.99 -1.35
CA GLU A 134 -9.22 -5.84 -0.98
C GLU A 134 -7.74 -6.02 -1.32
N VAL A 135 -7.42 -6.79 -2.37
CA VAL A 135 -6.05 -7.04 -2.84
C VAL A 135 -5.78 -6.30 -4.14
N TYR A 136 -4.65 -5.59 -4.20
CA TYR A 136 -4.32 -4.69 -5.28
C TYR A 136 -2.87 -4.84 -5.74
N ARG A 137 -2.63 -4.55 -7.03
CA ARG A 137 -1.30 -4.52 -7.65
C ARG A 137 -1.12 -3.22 -8.44
N PHE A 138 0.11 -2.70 -8.48
CA PHE A 138 0.40 -1.54 -9.33
C PHE A 138 0.36 -1.93 -10.82
N PRO A 139 -0.31 -1.14 -11.68
CA PRO A 139 -0.31 -1.38 -13.12
C PRO A 139 1.11 -1.20 -13.68
N GLY A 140 1.56 -2.17 -14.48
CA GLY A 140 2.83 -2.08 -15.21
C GLY A 140 4.09 -2.48 -14.43
N GLY A 141 3.95 -3.13 -13.27
CA GLY A 141 5.07 -3.86 -12.66
C GLY A 141 5.31 -5.16 -13.41
N ASP A 142 6.35 -5.23 -14.24
CA ASP A 142 6.90 -6.53 -14.66
C ASP A 142 7.47 -7.23 -13.41
N PRO A 143 7.21 -8.54 -13.23
CA PRO A 143 7.72 -9.31 -12.08
C PRO A 143 9.24 -9.44 -12.05
#